data_AF-A0A4R2LP58-F1
#
_entry.id   AF-A0A4R2LP58-F1
#
_cell.length_a   1.000
_cell.length_b   1.000
_cell.length_c   1.000
_cell.angle_alpha   90.00
_cell.angle_beta   90.00
_cell.angle_gamma   90.00
#
_symmetry.space_group_name_H-M   'P 1'
#
loop_
_entity.id
_entity.type
_entity.pdbx_description
1 polymer ?
#
loop_
_entity_poly.entity_id
_entity_poly.type
_entity_poly.pdbx_seq_one_letter_code
_entity_poly.pdbx_strand_id
1 'polypeptide(L)' 'MEKEKAERAKNLLDEIDRLHDIKDATEKESSHWWSFLSPDTKRWSNDGLVMPDILRQKFVEAVDAAITEKEYELKEL' A
#
# COMPACT_ATOMS: atom_id res chain seq x y z
N MET A 1 -9.12 19.96 -21.10
CA MET A 1 -7.88 19.27 -21.53
C MET A 1 -6.72 19.47 -20.56
N GLU A 2 -5.99 20.60 -20.55
CA GLU A 2 -4.80 20.72 -19.68
C GLU A 2 -5.11 20.64 -18.17
N LYS A 3 -6.19 21.29 -17.73
CA LYS A 3 -6.64 21.24 -16.33
C LYS A 3 -7.05 19.83 -15.90
N GLU A 4 -7.70 19.06 -16.77
CA GLU A 4 -8.12 17.68 -16.48
C GLU A 4 -6.93 16.73 -16.42
N LYS A 5 -5.96 16.93 -17.32
CA LYS A 5 -4.68 16.19 -17.31
C LYS A 5 -3.88 16.48 -16.04
N ALA A 6 -3.82 17.73 -15.60
CA ALA A 6 -3.17 18.13 -14.35
C ALA A 6 -3.87 17.51 -13.12
N GLU A 7 -5.20 17.52 -13.08
CA GLU A 7 -5.95 16.91 -11.96
C GLU A 7 -5.72 15.39 -11.91
N ARG A 8 -5.70 14.72 -13.08
CA ARG A 8 -5.44 13.29 -13.15
C ARG A 8 -4.01 12.93 -12.74
N ALA A 9 -3.02 13.72 -13.14
CA ALA A 9 -1.63 13.55 -12.71
C ALA A 9 -1.48 13.72 -11.20
N LYS A 10 -2.16 14.73 -10.60
CA LYS A 10 -2.18 14.92 -9.15
C LYS A 10 -2.76 13.71 -8.43
N ASN A 11 -3.89 13.18 -8.90
CA ASN A 11 -4.52 12.02 -8.27
C ASN A 11 -3.63 10.77 -8.33
N LEU A 12 -2.89 10.56 -9.43
CA LEU A 12 -1.94 9.45 -9.53
C LEU A 12 -0.74 9.63 -8.61
N LEU A 13 -0.21 10.84 -8.48
CA LEU A 13 0.86 11.13 -7.51
C LEU A 13 0.40 10.85 -6.08
N ASP A 14 -0.79 11.32 -5.71
CA ASP A 14 -1.39 11.06 -4.40
C ASP A 14 -1.60 9.54 -4.14
N GLU A 15 -1.89 8.76 -5.19
CA GLU A 15 -2.03 7.30 -5.10
C GLU A 15 -0.67 6.60 -4.96
N ILE A 16 0.34 7.02 -5.72
CA ILE A 16 1.73 6.51 -5.64
C ILE A 16 2.31 6.76 -4.24
N ASP A 17 2.14 7.97 -3.70
CA ASP A 17 2.62 8.32 -2.36
C ASP A 17 2.01 7.40 -1.29
N ARG A 18 0.70 7.11 -1.37
CA ARG A 18 0.04 6.17 -0.46
C ARG A 18 0.58 4.75 -0.58
N LEU A 19 0.91 4.31 -1.79
CA LEU A 19 1.50 2.98 -2.00
C LEU A 19 2.92 2.90 -1.41
N HIS A 20 3.70 3.98 -1.52
CA HIS A 20 4.99 4.08 -0.84
C HIS A 20 4.86 4.04 0.68
N ASP A 21 3.88 4.75 1.26
CA ASP A 21 3.60 4.67 2.70
C ASP A 21 3.25 3.25 3.14
N ILE A 22 2.44 2.54 2.35
CA ILE A 22 2.08 1.13 2.61
C ILE A 22 3.32 0.23 2.53
N LYS A 23 4.18 0.43 1.52
CA LYS A 23 5.43 -0.32 1.37
C LYS A 23 6.34 -0.10 2.57
N ASP A 24 6.59 1.16 2.92
CA ASP A 24 7.44 1.56 4.05
C ASP A 24 6.93 0.97 5.37
N ALA A 25 5.62 1.05 5.62
CA ALA A 25 5.01 0.47 6.82
C ALA A 25 5.16 -1.05 6.82
N THR A 26 4.91 -1.69 5.68
CA THR A 26 5.05 -3.15 5.54
C THR A 26 6.49 -3.58 5.81
N GLU A 27 7.49 -2.87 5.27
CA GLU A 27 8.91 -3.18 5.41
C GLU A 27 9.47 -2.90 6.81
N LYS A 28 9.05 -1.81 7.45
CA LYS A 28 9.56 -1.37 8.77
C LYS A 28 8.89 -2.07 9.95
N GLU A 29 7.61 -2.45 9.85
CA GLU A 29 6.93 -3.12 10.94
C GLU A 29 7.13 -4.63 10.92
N SER A 30 7.67 -5.16 12.01
CA SER A 30 7.72 -6.60 12.25
C SER A 30 6.36 -7.09 12.74
N SER A 31 5.70 -7.92 11.94
CA SER A 31 4.66 -8.89 12.32
C SER A 31 3.20 -8.43 12.54
N HIS A 32 2.89 -7.13 12.60
CA HIS A 32 1.49 -6.68 12.66
C HIS A 32 0.94 -6.59 11.26
N TRP A 33 0.12 -7.58 10.89
CA TRP A 33 -0.46 -7.66 9.56
C TRP A 33 -1.24 -6.37 9.21
N TRP A 34 -1.88 -5.71 10.19
CA TRP A 34 -2.90 -4.69 9.99
C TRP A 34 -2.91 -3.63 11.12
N SER A 35 -2.04 -2.63 11.07
CA SER A 35 -2.32 -1.33 11.73
C SER A 35 -3.38 -0.50 10.99
N PHE A 36 -3.89 -1.01 9.86
CA PHE A 36 -5.17 -0.59 9.28
C PHE A 36 -6.33 -1.21 10.07
N LEU A 37 -6.90 -0.41 10.99
CA LEU A 37 -8.25 -0.51 11.55
C LEU A 37 -9.05 -1.77 11.18
N SER A 38 -8.81 -2.88 11.87
CA SER A 38 -9.90 -3.82 12.17
C SER A 38 -10.07 -3.87 13.69
N PRO A 39 -10.90 -2.99 14.28
CA PRO A 39 -11.20 -3.03 15.72
C PRO A 39 -11.73 -4.40 16.17
N ASP A 40 -12.29 -5.18 15.24
CA ASP A 40 -13.06 -6.40 15.51
C ASP A 40 -12.28 -7.71 15.37
N THR A 41 -11.08 -7.69 14.79
CA THR A 41 -10.26 -8.92 14.64
C THR A 41 -9.32 -9.10 15.83
N LYS A 42 -9.87 -9.10 17.06
CA LYS A 42 -9.11 -9.42 18.28
C LYS A 42 -8.90 -10.93 18.37
N ARG A 43 -7.66 -11.39 18.51
CA ARG A 43 -7.39 -12.73 19.06
C ARG A 43 -7.76 -12.72 20.55
N TRP A 44 -8.31 -13.84 21.03
CA TRP A 44 -8.78 -14.00 22.41
C TRP A 44 -7.74 -13.79 23.51
N SER A 45 -6.44 -13.62 23.20
CA SER A 45 -5.39 -13.57 24.24
C SER A 45 -4.13 -12.74 23.95
N ASN A 46 -3.93 -12.14 22.77
CA ASN A 46 -2.78 -11.27 22.45
C ASN A 46 -3.09 -10.43 21.19
N ASP A 47 -2.51 -9.25 21.06
CA ASP A 47 -2.79 -8.28 19.99
C ASP A 47 -2.73 -8.88 18.57
N GLY A 48 -3.86 -8.82 17.85
CA GLY A 48 -3.97 -9.03 16.39
C GLY A 48 -3.72 -10.45 15.83
N LEU A 49 -3.99 -10.64 14.53
CA LEU A 49 -3.44 -11.76 13.77
C LEU A 49 -2.00 -11.43 13.35
N VAL A 50 -1.16 -12.45 13.20
CA VAL A 50 0.22 -12.27 12.73
C VAL A 50 0.26 -12.64 11.26
N MET A 51 0.83 -11.78 10.40
CA MET A 51 1.04 -12.10 8.98
C MET A 51 2.17 -13.12 8.88
N PRO A 52 1.98 -14.30 8.27
CA PRO A 52 3.09 -15.18 7.92
C PRO A 52 4.04 -14.48 6.93
N ASP A 53 5.34 -14.72 7.08
CA ASP A 53 6.39 -14.10 6.25
C ASP A 53 6.14 -14.29 4.74
N ILE A 54 5.66 -15.47 4.34
CA ILE A 54 5.36 -15.77 2.94
C ILE A 54 4.26 -14.86 2.37
N LEU A 55 3.25 -14.52 3.17
CA LEU A 55 2.20 -13.60 2.74
C LEU A 55 2.73 -12.17 2.73
N ARG A 56 3.57 -11.78 3.70
CA ARG A 56 4.19 -10.46 3.74
C ARG A 56 5.04 -10.21 2.49
N GLN A 57 5.88 -11.17 2.12
CA GLN A 57 6.70 -11.07 0.91
C GLN A 57 5.82 -10.88 -0.34
N LYS A 58 4.77 -11.70 -0.48
CA LYS A 58 3.83 -11.58 -1.61
C LYS A 58 3.11 -10.24 -1.64
N PHE A 59 2.80 -9.69 -0.47
CA PHE A 59 2.17 -8.37 -0.38
C PHE A 59 3.12 -7.25 -0.81
N VAL A 60 4.38 -7.27 -0.36
CA VAL A 60 5.39 -6.28 -0.81
C VAL A 60 5.58 -6.35 -2.33
N GLU A 61 5.70 -7.56 -2.90
CA GLU A 61 5.78 -7.76 -4.35
C GLU A 61 4.57 -7.16 -5.09
N ALA A 62 3.36 -7.28 -4.53
CA ALA A 62 2.15 -6.71 -5.09
C ALA A 62 2.11 -5.18 -5.00
N VAL A 63 2.60 -4.60 -3.89
CA VAL A 63 2.69 -3.14 -3.73
C VAL A 63 3.70 -2.55 -4.72
N ASP A 64 4.85 -3.20 -4.91
CA ASP A 64 5.85 -2.80 -5.91
C ASP A 64 5.31 -2.82 -7.35
N ALA A 65 4.55 -3.86 -7.69
CA ALA A 65 3.88 -3.95 -8.98
C ALA A 65 2.87 -2.80 -9.17
N ALA A 66 2.07 -2.51 -8.15
CA ALA A 66 1.09 -1.42 -8.20
C ALA A 66 1.75 -0.03 -8.37
N ILE A 67 2.85 0.24 -7.67
CA ILE A 67 3.62 1.49 -7.86
C ILE A 67 4.10 1.59 -9.31
N THR A 68 4.69 0.52 -9.84
CA THR A 68 5.22 0.48 -11.21
C THR A 68 4.13 0.76 -12.24
N GLU A 69 2.95 0.14 -12.09
CA GLU A 69 1.80 0.37 -12.97
C GLU A 69 1.34 1.84 -12.92
N LYS A 70 1.26 2.43 -11.72
CA LYS A 70 0.81 3.83 -11.54
C LYS A 70 1.81 4.84 -12.06
N GLU A 71 3.10 4.61 -11.87
CA GLU A 71 4.14 5.43 -12.48
C GLU A 71 4.11 5.37 -14.01
N TYR A 72 3.77 4.22 -14.59
CA TYR A 72 3.59 4.08 -16.03
C TYR A 72 2.37 4.87 -16.51
N GLU A 73 1.22 4.75 -15.82
CA GLU A 73 0.03 5.58 -16.11
C GLU A 73 0.34 7.08 -16.05
N LEU A 74 1.15 7.51 -15.09
CA LEU A 74 1.56 8.91 -14.93
C LEU A 74 2.48 9.39 -16.07
N LYS A 75 3.34 8.52 -16.60
CA LYS A 75 4.23 8.84 -17.73
C LYS A 75 3.48 8.97 -19.05
N GLU A 76 2.43 8.17 -19.24
CA GLU A 76 1.61 8.14 -20.47
C GLU A 76 0.48 9.18 -20.48
N LEU A 77 0.31 9.93 -19.38
CA LEU A 77 -0.69 10.98 -19.23
C LEU A 77 -0.42 12.17 -20.13
#